data_AF-A0A6J4IPJ8-F1
#
_entry.id   AF-A0A6J4IPJ8-F1
#
_cell.length_a   1.000
_cell.length_b   1.000
_cell.length_c   1.000
_cell.angle_alpha   90.00
_cell.angle_beta   90.00
_cell.angle_gamma   90.00
#
_symmetry.space_group_name_H-M   'P 1'
#
loop_
_entity.id
_entity.type
_entity.pdbx_description
1 polymer ?
#
loop_
_entity_poly.entity_id
_entity_poly.type
_entity_poly.pdbx_seq_one_letter_code
_entity_poly.pdbx_strand_id
1 'polypeptide(L)'
;MRRGGPYAFIVAALILLNFAQASQPGNDAVAYELSLRSPSGAVLPRLRLPDRQAVAVKVNQELEALASGLRCPESTKHIGPRVYRSRASVTYAANDVLSVSIHVAYDCGGAYPTGDVNLSVTYDLRTGERVPFKMLFANYGRDEARIVRALLPALKAAGMAVSGQCAEVLTAENLSSYSFAYSLSRTGLTAQPNFPHAIEACSREVTVLFGHLEALARTNGVLARVANAGRISETASDLTVDPSRLSCGDSSGHHQHVY
;
A
#
# COMPACT_ATOMS: atom_id res chain seq x y z
N MET A 1 -14.42 20.92 -58.27
CA MET A 1 -14.45 19.46 -58.48
C MET A 1 -13.41 18.81 -57.58
N ARG A 2 -13.69 17.59 -57.04
CA ARG A 2 -13.07 16.87 -55.90
C ARG A 2 -13.55 17.41 -54.54
N ARG A 3 -14.50 16.85 -53.78
CA ARG A 3 -14.95 15.47 -53.40
C ARG A 3 -13.95 14.65 -52.56
N GLY A 4 -14.37 14.34 -51.32
CA GLY A 4 -13.87 13.27 -50.42
C GLY A 4 -13.23 13.83 -49.13
N GLY A 5 -13.66 13.53 -47.91
CA GLY A 5 -14.72 12.67 -47.36
C GLY A 5 -14.79 12.86 -45.83
N PRO A 6 -15.89 12.46 -45.16
CA PRO A 6 -16.07 12.65 -43.73
C PRO A 6 -15.46 11.48 -42.93
N TYR A 7 -14.39 11.72 -42.18
CA TYR A 7 -13.97 10.78 -41.14
C TYR A 7 -14.83 11.00 -39.91
N ALA A 8 -15.77 10.06 -39.71
CA ALA A 8 -16.56 9.92 -38.50
C ALA A 8 -15.64 9.57 -37.32
N PHE A 9 -15.51 10.49 -36.36
CA PHE A 9 -14.91 10.20 -35.07
C PHE A 9 -15.91 9.38 -34.24
N ILE A 10 -15.73 8.06 -34.24
CA ILE A 10 -16.34 7.17 -33.24
C ILE A 10 -15.50 7.30 -31.97
N VAL A 11 -15.97 8.12 -31.03
CA VAL A 11 -15.44 8.13 -29.66
C VAL A 11 -16.01 6.90 -28.96
N ALA A 12 -15.20 5.83 -28.91
CA ALA A 12 -15.49 4.67 -28.09
C ALA A 12 -15.44 5.07 -26.61
N ALA A 13 -16.61 5.08 -25.97
CA ALA A 13 -16.72 5.16 -24.51
C ALA A 13 -16.15 3.87 -23.91
N LEU A 14 -14.88 3.91 -23.47
CA LEU A 14 -14.33 2.86 -22.62
C LEU A 14 -14.93 3.02 -21.23
N ILE A 15 -15.88 2.15 -20.94
CA ILE A 15 -16.48 1.92 -19.63
C ILE A 15 -15.36 1.52 -18.65
N LEU A 16 -14.99 2.44 -17.75
CA LEU A 16 -14.17 2.16 -16.57
C LEU A 16 -15.02 1.39 -15.53
N LEU A 17 -15.27 0.11 -15.79
CA LEU A 17 -15.65 -0.83 -14.74
C LEU A 17 -14.37 -1.34 -14.07
N ASN A 18 -13.76 -0.52 -13.22
CA ASN A 18 -12.87 -1.05 -12.19
C ASN A 18 -13.76 -1.69 -11.14
N PHE A 19 -14.07 -2.96 -11.36
CA PHE A 19 -14.67 -3.81 -10.35
C PHE A 19 -13.75 -3.82 -9.13
N ALA A 20 -14.17 -3.12 -8.08
CA ALA A 20 -13.81 -3.44 -6.71
C ALA A 20 -14.40 -4.83 -6.39
N GLN A 21 -13.85 -5.88 -7.00
CA GLN A 21 -14.06 -7.23 -6.52
C GLN A 21 -13.22 -7.35 -5.25
N ALA A 22 -13.83 -6.96 -4.13
CA ALA A 22 -13.45 -7.46 -2.83
C ALA A 22 -13.65 -8.97 -2.87
N SER A 23 -12.62 -9.69 -3.31
CA SER A 23 -12.51 -11.15 -3.23
C SER A 23 -12.93 -11.57 -1.83
N GLN A 24 -13.82 -12.55 -1.76
CA GLN A 24 -14.47 -12.91 -0.51
C GLN A 24 -13.43 -13.12 0.60
N PRO A 25 -13.66 -12.52 1.78
CA PRO A 25 -12.78 -12.67 2.91
C PRO A 25 -12.62 -14.15 3.28
N GLY A 26 -11.41 -14.72 3.19
CA GLY A 26 -11.08 -15.92 3.93
C GLY A 26 -11.31 -15.70 5.44
N ASN A 27 -11.36 -16.77 6.23
CA ASN A 27 -11.70 -16.72 7.67
C ASN A 27 -10.91 -15.67 8.49
N ASP A 28 -9.74 -15.23 8.02
CA ASP A 28 -8.89 -14.24 8.68
C ASP A 28 -9.06 -12.80 8.21
N ALA A 29 -10.00 -12.53 7.31
CA ALA A 29 -10.17 -11.20 6.76
C ALA A 29 -10.95 -10.28 7.69
N VAL A 30 -10.61 -9.01 7.61
CA VAL A 30 -11.18 -7.97 8.47
C VAL A 30 -12.35 -7.33 7.74
N ALA A 31 -13.55 -7.39 8.33
CA ALA A 31 -14.72 -6.73 7.78
C ALA A 31 -14.66 -5.21 7.97
N TYR A 32 -14.91 -4.46 6.90
CA TYR A 32 -14.98 -3.01 6.90
C TYR A 32 -15.93 -2.48 5.82
N GLU A 33 -16.32 -1.21 5.96
CA GLU A 33 -17.11 -0.47 4.98
C GLU A 33 -16.51 0.91 4.74
N LEU A 34 -16.35 1.32 3.48
CA LEU A 34 -15.87 2.66 3.13
C LEU A 34 -16.98 3.70 3.34
N SER A 35 -17.06 4.27 4.54
CA SER A 35 -18.15 5.17 4.93
C SER A 35 -17.70 6.46 5.63
N LEU A 36 -16.45 6.56 6.10
CA LEU A 36 -15.95 7.76 6.76
C LEU A 36 -15.50 8.79 5.72
N ARG A 37 -16.27 9.86 5.52
CA ARG A 37 -15.99 10.88 4.50
C ARG A 37 -15.19 12.03 5.09
N SER A 38 -14.04 12.32 4.49
CA SER A 38 -13.30 13.55 4.78
C SER A 38 -13.87 14.75 4.00
N PRO A 39 -13.68 15.99 4.49
CA PRO A 39 -14.05 17.20 3.76
C PRO A 39 -13.34 17.36 2.41
N SER A 40 -12.18 16.72 2.24
CA SER A 40 -11.37 16.78 1.01
C SER A 40 -11.64 15.65 0.01
N GLY A 41 -12.64 14.81 0.28
CA GLY A 41 -13.13 13.79 -0.67
C GLY A 41 -12.63 12.37 -0.45
N ALA A 42 -11.57 12.13 0.35
CA ALA A 42 -11.19 10.77 0.73
C ALA A 42 -12.31 10.08 1.53
N VAL A 43 -12.47 8.78 1.29
CA VAL A 43 -13.38 7.89 2.03
C VAL A 43 -12.53 6.83 2.74
N LEU A 44 -12.54 6.86 4.07
CA LEU A 44 -11.80 5.95 4.93
C LEU A 44 -12.68 4.77 5.38
N PRO A 45 -12.08 3.62 5.73
CA PRO A 45 -12.83 2.47 6.20
C PRO A 45 -13.41 2.69 7.60
N ARG A 46 -14.58 2.09 7.85
CA ARG A 46 -15.14 1.86 9.18
C ARG A 46 -15.10 0.37 9.45
N LEU A 47 -14.34 -0.03 10.46
CA LEU A 47 -14.17 -1.43 10.87
C LEU A 47 -15.44 -1.98 11.55
N ARG A 48 -15.71 -3.27 11.30
CA ARG A 48 -16.73 -4.07 11.98
C ARG A 48 -16.10 -5.33 12.54
N LEU A 49 -15.90 -5.39 13.86
CA LEU A 49 -15.35 -6.55 14.56
C LEU A 49 -16.36 -7.00 15.64
N PRO A 50 -17.33 -7.87 15.31
CA PRO A 50 -18.40 -8.28 16.25
C PRO A 50 -17.87 -8.80 17.58
N ASP A 51 -16.80 -9.60 17.54
CA ASP A 51 -16.20 -10.21 18.74
C ASP A 51 -15.22 -9.28 19.47
N ARG A 52 -14.90 -8.11 18.89
CA ARG A 52 -13.88 -7.17 19.39
C ARG A 52 -14.33 -5.72 19.21
N GLN A 53 -15.55 -5.41 19.65
CA GLN A 53 -16.16 -4.10 19.44
C GLN A 53 -15.33 -2.94 20.01
N ALA A 54 -14.73 -3.11 21.20
CA ALA A 54 -13.88 -2.08 21.80
C ALA A 54 -12.69 -1.70 20.92
N VAL A 55 -12.05 -2.68 20.27
CA VAL A 55 -10.97 -2.45 19.30
C VAL A 55 -11.49 -1.71 18.06
N ALA A 56 -12.62 -2.15 17.50
CA ALA A 56 -13.22 -1.48 16.35
C ALA A 56 -13.59 -0.03 16.65
N VAL A 57 -14.20 0.25 17.81
CA VAL A 57 -14.54 1.62 18.25
C VAL A 57 -13.30 2.48 18.32
N LYS A 58 -12.24 2.01 19.00
CA LYS A 58 -10.98 2.75 19.12
C LYS A 58 -10.39 3.10 17.75
N VAL A 59 -10.24 2.12 16.87
CA VAL A 59 -9.66 2.35 15.53
C VAL A 59 -10.56 3.27 14.68
N ASN A 60 -11.88 3.10 14.76
CA ASN A 60 -12.83 3.96 14.03
C ASN A 60 -12.77 5.42 14.51
N GLN A 61 -12.62 5.66 15.82
CA GLN A 61 -12.44 7.02 16.35
C GLN A 61 -11.17 7.68 15.81
N GLU A 62 -10.06 6.95 15.73
CA GLU A 62 -8.83 7.48 15.15
C GLU A 62 -8.97 7.77 13.64
N LEU A 63 -9.61 6.87 12.89
CA LEU A 63 -9.85 7.06 11.46
C LEU A 63 -10.82 8.23 11.18
N GLU A 64 -11.80 8.44 12.05
CA GLU A 64 -12.73 9.58 11.97
C GLU A 64 -12.00 10.89 12.29
N ALA A 65 -11.18 10.91 13.34
CA ALA A 65 -10.32 12.06 13.65
C ALA A 65 -9.39 12.38 12.48
N LEU A 66 -8.74 11.37 11.90
CA LEU A 66 -7.90 11.52 10.71
C LEU A 66 -8.69 12.09 9.54
N ALA A 67 -9.84 11.52 9.18
CA ALA A 67 -10.69 12.01 8.10
C ALA A 67 -11.11 13.47 8.29
N SER A 68 -11.43 13.87 9.53
CA SER A 68 -11.78 15.26 9.87
C SER A 68 -10.59 16.23 9.76
N GLY A 69 -9.37 15.71 9.92
CA GLY A 69 -8.11 16.44 9.81
C GLY A 69 -7.63 16.63 8.37
N LEU A 70 -8.16 15.89 7.40
CA LEU A 70 -7.78 16.00 5.98
C LEU A 70 -8.41 17.26 5.34
N ARG A 71 -7.96 18.44 5.78
CA ARG A 71 -8.39 19.75 5.28
C ARG A 71 -7.31 20.81 5.54
N CYS A 72 -7.42 21.94 4.84
CA CYS A 72 -6.58 23.09 5.18
C CYS A 72 -6.94 23.67 6.56
N PRO A 73 -5.96 24.05 7.40
CA PRO A 73 -6.23 24.71 8.69
C PRO A 73 -6.98 26.03 8.49
N GLU A 74 -7.93 26.38 9.37
CA GLU A 74 -8.73 27.61 9.21
C GLU A 74 -7.92 28.90 9.45
N SER A 75 -6.80 28.82 10.17
CA SER A 75 -6.09 29.97 10.75
C SER A 75 -5.07 30.68 9.86
N THR A 76 -4.84 30.24 8.62
CA THR A 76 -3.80 30.86 7.77
C THR A 76 -4.41 31.99 6.93
N LYS A 77 -3.99 33.24 7.17
CA LYS A 77 -4.23 34.33 6.22
C LYS A 77 -3.57 33.96 4.89
N HIS A 78 -4.38 33.66 3.87
CA HIS A 78 -3.89 33.23 2.57
C HIS A 78 -4.37 34.18 1.46
N ILE A 79 -3.46 34.46 0.52
CA ILE A 79 -3.74 35.19 -0.71
C ILE A 79 -3.82 34.15 -1.83
N GLY A 80 -5.03 33.75 -2.22
CA GLY A 80 -5.25 32.78 -3.29
C GLY A 80 -6.32 31.73 -3.01
N PRO A 81 -6.67 30.89 -4.00
CA PRO A 81 -7.57 29.76 -3.83
C PRO A 81 -6.88 28.62 -3.06
N ARG A 82 -7.52 28.15 -1.99
CA ARG A 82 -7.02 27.00 -1.21
C ARG A 82 -7.42 25.71 -1.90
N VAL A 83 -6.48 24.78 -2.02
CA VAL A 83 -6.74 23.45 -2.58
C VAL A 83 -6.30 22.39 -1.59
N TYR A 84 -7.16 21.43 -1.30
CA TYR A 84 -6.81 20.25 -0.54
C TYR A 84 -7.50 19.05 -1.19
N ARG A 85 -6.71 18.09 -1.67
CA ARG A 85 -7.20 16.86 -2.28
C ARG A 85 -6.62 15.70 -1.50
N SER A 86 -7.47 14.73 -1.17
CA SER A 86 -7.05 13.50 -0.52
C SER A 86 -7.61 12.29 -1.25
N ARG A 87 -6.85 11.20 -1.22
CA ARG A 87 -7.26 9.87 -1.65
C ARG A 87 -6.88 8.87 -0.57
N ALA A 88 -7.74 7.89 -0.32
CA ALA A 88 -7.48 6.83 0.63
C ALA A 88 -7.88 5.47 0.03
N SER A 89 -7.14 4.42 0.38
CA SER A 89 -7.45 3.05 0.00
C SER A 89 -7.03 2.08 1.11
N VAL A 90 -7.80 1.02 1.31
CA VAL A 90 -7.40 -0.09 2.19
C VAL A 90 -6.41 -0.95 1.43
N THR A 91 -5.15 -0.95 1.85
CA THR A 91 -4.07 -1.72 1.20
C THR A 91 -3.92 -3.12 1.79
N TYR A 92 -4.37 -3.30 3.04
CA TYR A 92 -4.42 -4.61 3.70
C TYR A 92 -5.49 -4.66 4.80
N ALA A 93 -6.24 -5.76 4.88
CA ALA A 93 -7.30 -5.97 5.87
C ALA A 93 -7.50 -7.47 6.15
N ALA A 94 -6.59 -8.06 6.92
CA ALA A 94 -6.64 -9.46 7.33
C ALA A 94 -5.70 -9.70 8.52
N ASN A 95 -5.74 -10.89 9.12
CA ASN A 95 -4.75 -11.35 10.12
C ASN A 95 -4.51 -10.37 11.27
N ASP A 96 -5.60 -9.78 11.75
CA ASP A 96 -5.61 -8.73 12.77
C ASP A 96 -4.73 -7.51 12.41
N VAL A 97 -4.74 -7.11 11.15
CA VAL A 97 -4.08 -5.89 10.67
C VAL A 97 -5.01 -5.16 9.72
N LEU A 98 -5.13 -3.85 9.92
CA LEU A 98 -5.67 -2.92 8.93
C LEU A 98 -4.55 -1.98 8.49
N SER A 99 -4.33 -1.83 7.20
CA SER A 99 -3.46 -0.81 6.62
C SER A 99 -4.24 0.00 5.60
N VAL A 100 -4.15 1.33 5.72
CA VAL A 100 -4.84 2.29 4.86
C VAL A 100 -3.79 3.21 4.26
N SER A 101 -3.66 3.19 2.93
CA SER A 101 -2.89 4.19 2.20
C SER A 101 -3.68 5.49 2.14
N ILE A 102 -3.04 6.61 2.45
CA ILE A 102 -3.66 7.94 2.38
C ILE A 102 -2.64 8.87 1.75
N HIS A 103 -3.03 9.51 0.66
CA HIS A 103 -2.22 10.52 0.01
C HIS A 103 -2.96 11.84 -0.05
N VAL A 104 -2.25 12.93 0.21
CA VAL A 104 -2.79 14.28 0.16
C VAL A 104 -1.93 15.19 -0.71
N ALA A 105 -2.58 16.05 -1.48
CA ALA A 105 -1.95 17.15 -2.18
C ALA A 105 -2.68 18.43 -1.80
N TYR A 106 -1.96 19.45 -1.38
CA TYR A 106 -2.59 20.67 -0.90
C TYR A 106 -1.75 21.92 -1.16
N ASP A 107 -2.46 23.04 -1.32
CA ASP A 107 -1.95 24.39 -1.18
C ASP A 107 -2.87 25.11 -0.19
N CYS A 108 -2.37 25.26 1.03
CA CYS A 108 -3.10 25.88 2.13
C CYS A 108 -2.54 27.26 2.50
N GLY A 109 -1.70 27.86 1.63
CA GLY A 109 -1.04 29.14 1.85
C GLY A 109 0.34 29.09 2.45
N GLY A 110 1.06 27.99 2.19
CA GLY A 110 2.50 27.91 2.42
C GLY A 110 3.29 28.61 1.32
N ALA A 111 4.63 28.54 1.41
CA ALA A 111 5.52 29.10 0.38
C ALA A 111 5.42 28.37 -0.97
N TYR A 112 4.98 27.11 -0.95
CA TYR A 112 4.82 26.26 -2.12
C TYR A 112 3.73 25.21 -1.86
N PRO A 113 3.06 24.69 -2.91
CA PRO A 113 2.14 23.57 -2.78
C PRO A 113 2.87 22.31 -2.36
N THR A 114 2.22 21.49 -1.53
CA THR A 114 2.70 20.17 -1.13
C THR A 114 2.04 19.10 -1.98
N GLY A 115 2.84 18.23 -2.60
CA GLY A 115 2.36 17.20 -3.54
C GLY A 115 2.46 15.80 -2.96
N ASP A 116 1.36 15.05 -3.02
CA ASP A 116 1.26 13.60 -2.75
C ASP A 116 1.92 13.13 -1.43
N VAL A 117 1.76 13.92 -0.35
CA VAL A 117 2.17 13.57 1.01
C VAL A 117 1.47 12.29 1.44
N ASN A 118 2.25 11.33 1.91
CA ASN A 118 1.73 10.07 2.39
C ASN A 118 1.45 10.12 3.89
N LEU A 119 0.17 10.01 4.25
CA LEU A 119 -0.34 10.00 5.62
C LEU A 119 -0.84 8.62 6.02
N SER A 120 -0.33 7.56 5.39
CA SER A 120 -0.77 6.18 5.61
C SER A 120 -0.74 5.77 7.08
N VAL A 121 -1.69 4.89 7.43
CA VAL A 121 -1.87 4.37 8.78
C VAL A 121 -1.95 2.85 8.75
N THR A 122 -1.38 2.21 9.77
CA THR A 122 -1.49 0.77 9.99
C THR A 122 -1.82 0.51 11.45
N TYR A 123 -2.74 -0.42 11.70
CA TYR A 123 -3.27 -0.78 13.01
C TYR A 123 -3.05 -2.27 13.31
N ASP A 124 -2.67 -2.58 14.54
CA ASP A 124 -2.73 -3.95 15.07
C ASP A 124 -4.12 -4.17 15.70
N LEU A 125 -4.97 -4.98 15.07
CA LEU A 125 -6.36 -5.18 15.51
C LEU A 125 -6.49 -6.16 16.69
N ARG A 126 -5.38 -6.64 17.25
CA ARG A 126 -5.40 -7.31 18.55
C ARG A 126 -5.50 -6.29 19.69
N THR A 127 -4.92 -5.09 19.49
CA THR A 127 -4.85 -4.04 20.52
C THR A 127 -5.61 -2.78 20.14
N GLY A 128 -5.91 -2.59 18.86
CA GLY A 128 -6.46 -1.34 18.33
C GLY A 128 -5.46 -0.20 18.26
N GLU A 129 -4.17 -0.47 18.45
CA GLU A 129 -3.12 0.55 18.42
C GLU A 129 -2.64 0.82 16.99
N ARG A 130 -2.37 2.09 16.69
CA ARG A 130 -1.57 2.45 15.52
C ARG A 130 -0.15 1.91 15.68
N VAL A 131 0.40 1.39 14.59
CA VAL A 131 1.73 0.79 14.54
C VAL A 131 2.68 1.81 13.90
N PRO A 132 3.64 2.39 14.64
CA PRO A 132 4.69 3.21 14.03
C PRO A 132 5.61 2.37 13.14
N PHE A 133 6.23 2.98 12.12
CA PHE A 133 7.15 2.29 11.21
C PHE A 133 8.24 1.49 11.95
N LYS A 134 8.86 2.10 12.96
CA LYS A 134 9.87 1.45 13.81
C LYS A 134 9.38 0.19 14.52
N MET A 135 8.08 0.07 14.80
CA MET A 135 7.49 -1.08 15.52
C MET A 135 7.20 -2.28 14.61
N LEU A 136 7.43 -2.15 13.30
CA LEU A 136 7.40 -3.28 12.37
C LEU A 136 8.58 -4.24 12.58
N PHE A 137 9.71 -3.70 13.04
CA PHE A 137 10.98 -4.40 13.11
C PHE A 137 11.30 -4.83 14.55
N ALA A 138 12.05 -5.93 14.69
CA ALA A 138 12.35 -6.51 16.00
C ALA A 138 13.20 -5.56 16.87
N ASN A 139 14.22 -4.94 16.28
CA ASN A 139 15.17 -4.08 16.98
C ASN A 139 15.56 -2.90 16.08
N TYR A 140 14.61 -1.99 15.84
CA TYR A 140 14.81 -0.87 14.90
C TYR A 140 16.11 -0.10 15.18
N GLY A 141 16.36 0.34 16.42
CA GLY A 141 17.56 1.13 16.73
C GLY A 141 18.90 0.41 16.50
N ARG A 142 18.94 -0.92 16.59
CA ARG A 142 20.15 -1.71 16.29
C ARG A 142 20.27 -2.01 14.79
N ASP A 143 19.14 -2.28 14.15
CA ASP A 143 19.08 -2.76 12.77
C ASP A 143 18.74 -1.66 11.75
N GLU A 144 18.67 -0.40 12.16
CA GLU A 144 18.24 0.74 11.34
C GLU A 144 18.98 0.82 10.01
N ALA A 145 20.32 0.79 10.03
CA ALA A 145 21.12 0.83 8.82
C ALA A 145 20.86 -0.38 7.89
N ARG A 146 20.51 -1.55 8.44
CA ARG A 146 20.14 -2.74 7.66
C ARG A 146 18.75 -2.59 7.05
N ILE A 147 17.80 -2.05 7.81
CA ILE A 147 16.43 -1.76 7.35
C ILE A 147 16.48 -0.77 6.19
N VAL A 148 17.17 0.35 6.36
CA VAL A 148 17.34 1.36 5.31
C VAL A 148 18.03 0.78 4.08
N ARG A 149 19.10 -0.02 4.25
CA ARG A 149 19.75 -0.71 3.14
C ARG A 149 18.81 -1.67 2.39
N ALA A 150 17.84 -2.29 3.06
CA ALA A 150 16.85 -3.13 2.40
C ALA A 150 15.85 -2.31 1.55
N LEU A 151 15.59 -1.05 1.91
CA LEU A 151 14.73 -0.14 1.13
C LEU A 151 15.47 0.49 -0.06
N LEU A 152 16.77 0.73 0.08
CA LEU A 152 17.57 1.53 -0.84
C LEU A 152 17.51 1.08 -2.32
N PRO A 153 17.55 -0.23 -2.66
CA PRO A 153 17.44 -0.66 -4.05
C PRO A 153 16.11 -0.24 -4.70
N ALA A 154 15.00 -0.36 -3.96
CA ALA A 154 13.69 0.02 -4.45
C ALA A 154 13.58 1.54 -4.65
N LEU A 155 14.11 2.34 -3.70
CA LEU A 155 14.19 3.81 -3.79
C LEU A 155 15.01 4.25 -5.02
N LYS A 156 16.14 3.60 -5.27
CA LYS A 156 16.97 3.87 -6.45
C LYS A 156 16.24 3.50 -7.75
N ALA A 157 15.60 2.33 -7.79
CA ALA A 157 14.84 1.86 -8.95
C ALA A 157 13.64 2.77 -9.29
N ALA A 158 13.00 3.36 -8.27
CA ALA A 158 11.94 4.35 -8.45
C ALA A 158 12.42 5.73 -8.94
N GLY A 159 13.72 5.86 -9.25
CA GLY A 159 14.28 7.10 -9.76
C GLY A 159 14.35 8.18 -8.69
N MET A 160 14.63 7.86 -7.43
CA MET A 160 14.99 8.91 -6.46
C MET A 160 16.42 9.43 -6.68
N ALA A 161 17.28 8.65 -7.34
CA ALA A 161 18.70 8.95 -7.51
C ALA A 161 19.04 9.69 -8.83
N VAL A 162 18.08 10.33 -9.52
CA VAL A 162 18.27 10.66 -10.95
C VAL A 162 19.31 11.76 -11.19
N SER A 163 19.55 12.69 -10.25
CA SER A 163 20.68 13.64 -10.31
C SER A 163 20.63 14.65 -9.14
N GLY A 164 21.75 15.34 -8.89
CA GLY A 164 21.82 16.53 -8.04
C GLY A 164 21.53 16.25 -6.56
N GLN A 165 20.86 17.20 -5.90
CA GLN A 165 20.59 17.17 -4.45
C GLN A 165 19.81 15.92 -4.00
N CYS A 166 19.00 15.30 -4.87
CA CYS A 166 18.28 14.06 -4.56
C CYS A 166 19.22 12.86 -4.36
N ALA A 167 20.36 12.83 -5.07
CA ALA A 167 21.31 11.73 -4.95
C ALA A 167 22.06 11.77 -3.61
N GLU A 168 22.35 12.98 -3.11
CA GLU A 168 23.06 13.18 -1.84
C GLU A 168 22.26 12.68 -0.64
N VAL A 169 20.93 12.87 -0.64
CA VAL A 169 20.08 12.38 0.45
C VAL A 169 19.76 10.89 0.38
N LEU A 170 20.03 10.23 -0.76
CA LEU A 170 19.74 8.82 -0.97
C LEU A 170 20.93 7.91 -0.62
N THR A 171 21.53 8.15 0.55
CA THR A 171 22.52 7.26 1.17
C THR A 171 21.90 6.57 2.38
N ALA A 172 22.45 5.41 2.77
CA ALA A 172 21.94 4.71 3.95
C ALA A 172 22.08 5.57 5.22
N GLU A 173 23.17 6.34 5.33
CA GLU A 173 23.43 7.24 6.44
C GLU A 173 22.38 8.38 6.51
N ASN A 174 22.14 9.05 5.39
CA ASN A 174 21.18 10.16 5.36
C ASN A 174 19.74 9.67 5.57
N LEU A 175 19.35 8.56 4.94
CA LEU A 175 18.02 7.97 5.10
C LEU A 175 17.71 7.53 6.53
N SER A 176 18.71 7.11 7.31
CA SER A 176 18.52 6.79 8.74
C SER A 176 18.12 7.99 9.60
N SER A 177 18.33 9.23 9.13
CA SER A 177 17.89 10.42 9.86
C SER A 177 16.43 10.80 9.63
N TYR A 178 15.77 10.16 8.65
CA TYR A 178 14.41 10.49 8.25
C TYR A 178 13.40 9.44 8.70
N SER A 179 12.17 9.89 8.95
CA SER A 179 11.04 8.98 9.17
C SER A 179 10.46 8.50 7.84
N PHE A 180 9.68 7.43 7.88
CA PHE A 180 9.00 6.89 6.71
C PHE A 180 7.49 6.87 6.94
N ALA A 181 6.74 7.42 5.98
CA ALA A 181 5.34 7.08 5.80
C ALA A 181 5.26 5.68 5.18
N TYR A 182 4.26 4.88 5.56
CA TYR A 182 4.20 3.50 5.08
C TYR A 182 2.80 2.91 5.11
N SER A 183 2.57 1.94 4.24
CA SER A 183 1.44 1.03 4.27
C SER A 183 1.91 -0.41 3.99
N LEU A 184 1.08 -1.38 4.36
CA LEU A 184 1.30 -2.79 4.08
C LEU A 184 0.29 -3.24 3.02
N SER A 185 0.75 -4.10 2.12
CA SER A 185 -0.09 -4.81 1.17
C SER A 185 0.14 -6.32 1.30
N ARG A 186 -0.55 -7.11 0.46
CA ARG A 186 -0.29 -8.56 0.37
C ARG A 186 1.12 -8.88 -0.15
N THR A 187 1.71 -7.99 -0.96
CA THR A 187 2.96 -8.23 -1.67
C THR A 187 4.18 -7.65 -0.95
N GLY A 188 4.00 -6.60 -0.15
CA GLY A 188 5.14 -5.98 0.52
C GLY A 188 4.82 -4.80 1.43
N LEU A 189 5.90 -4.20 1.91
CA LEU A 189 5.92 -2.94 2.62
C LEU A 189 6.08 -1.81 1.62
N THR A 190 5.08 -0.96 1.53
CA THR A 190 5.16 0.30 0.78
C THR A 190 5.67 1.38 1.72
N ALA A 191 6.74 2.07 1.36
CA ALA A 191 7.40 3.08 2.19
C ALA A 191 7.77 4.32 1.36
N GLN A 192 7.72 5.49 2.00
CA GLN A 192 8.10 6.77 1.44
C GLN A 192 8.87 7.58 2.49
N PRO A 193 10.11 8.03 2.21
CA PRO A 193 10.85 8.89 3.12
C PRO A 193 10.16 10.25 3.32
N ASN A 194 10.06 10.70 4.56
CA ASN A 194 9.54 12.02 4.92
C ASN A 194 10.69 13.02 4.93
N PHE A 195 10.94 13.60 3.77
CA PHE A 195 11.98 14.60 3.55
C PHE A 195 11.47 16.02 3.86
N PRO A 196 12.29 16.89 4.47
CA PRO A 196 11.89 18.25 4.78
C PRO A 196 12.08 19.20 3.59
N HIS A 197 11.25 20.24 3.50
CA HIS A 197 11.46 21.35 2.55
C HIS A 197 11.50 20.90 1.07
N ALA A 198 12.35 21.53 0.27
CA ALA A 198 12.44 21.28 -1.17
C ALA A 198 12.86 19.86 -1.53
N ILE A 199 13.58 19.15 -0.65
CA ILE A 199 14.01 17.77 -0.92
C ILE A 199 12.84 16.77 -0.87
N GLU A 200 11.68 17.19 -0.36
CA GLU A 200 10.42 16.43 -0.46
C GLU A 200 10.06 16.07 -1.91
N ALA A 201 10.42 16.93 -2.87
CA ALA A 201 10.18 16.66 -4.30
C ALA A 201 10.91 15.40 -4.80
N CYS A 202 11.99 14.99 -4.12
CA CYS A 202 12.72 13.77 -4.42
C CYS A 202 12.02 12.52 -3.87
N SER A 203 11.10 12.67 -2.91
CA SER A 203 10.46 11.55 -2.24
C SER A 203 9.61 10.73 -3.23
N ARG A 204 9.79 9.41 -3.19
CA ARG A 204 9.02 8.45 -3.97
C ARG A 204 8.53 7.36 -3.04
N GLU A 205 7.30 6.93 -3.28
CA GLU A 205 6.77 5.72 -2.69
C GLU A 205 7.37 4.50 -3.39
N VAL A 206 7.82 3.53 -2.61
CA VAL A 206 8.38 2.28 -3.13
C VAL A 206 7.84 1.09 -2.37
N THR A 207 7.68 -0.04 -3.06
CA THR A 207 7.29 -1.30 -2.44
C THR A 207 8.49 -2.22 -2.32
N VAL A 208 8.74 -2.72 -1.11
CA VAL A 208 9.76 -3.72 -0.81
C VAL A 208 9.07 -5.03 -0.46
N LEU A 209 9.43 -6.09 -1.20
CA LEU A 209 8.90 -7.43 -0.97
C LEU A 209 9.29 -7.94 0.42
N PHE A 210 8.38 -8.69 1.07
CA PHE A 210 8.60 -9.16 2.43
C PHE A 210 9.83 -10.06 2.60
N GLY A 211 10.21 -10.81 1.57
CA GLY A 211 11.43 -11.64 1.61
C GLY A 211 12.70 -10.85 1.91
N HIS A 212 12.77 -9.56 1.56
CA HIS A 212 13.91 -8.70 1.89
C HIS A 212 13.89 -8.17 3.33
N LEU A 213 12.76 -8.29 4.03
CA LEU A 213 12.55 -7.71 5.36
C LEU A 213 12.31 -8.78 6.44
N GLU A 214 12.11 -10.04 6.07
CA GLU A 214 11.69 -11.13 6.97
C GLU A 214 12.64 -11.29 8.16
N ALA A 215 13.95 -11.32 7.92
CA ALA A 215 14.97 -11.45 8.96
C ALA A 215 15.04 -10.26 9.93
N LEU A 216 14.39 -9.14 9.61
CA LEU A 216 14.34 -7.91 10.41
C LEU A 216 12.99 -7.73 11.12
N ALA A 217 11.98 -8.49 10.72
CA ALA A 217 10.63 -8.39 11.25
C ALA A 217 10.57 -8.82 12.72
N ARG A 218 9.75 -8.13 13.51
CA ARG A 218 9.45 -8.57 14.88
C ARG A 218 8.65 -9.86 14.83
N THR A 219 9.09 -10.90 15.54
CA THR A 219 8.35 -12.17 15.69
C THR A 219 6.92 -11.90 16.15
N ASN A 220 5.92 -12.45 15.46
CA ASN A 220 4.48 -12.22 15.69
C ASN A 220 4.05 -10.75 15.62
N GLY A 221 4.92 -9.85 15.16
CA GLY A 221 4.63 -8.46 14.88
C GLY A 221 3.81 -8.31 13.60
N VAL A 222 3.32 -7.11 13.37
CA VAL A 222 2.45 -6.78 12.23
C VAL A 222 3.11 -7.15 10.89
N LEU A 223 4.37 -6.78 10.68
CA LEU A 223 5.10 -7.09 9.45
C LEU A 223 5.17 -8.61 9.18
N ALA A 224 5.50 -9.40 10.22
CA ALA A 224 5.60 -10.85 10.11
C ALA A 224 4.23 -11.50 9.80
N ARG A 225 3.14 -11.03 10.43
CA ARG A 225 1.79 -11.57 10.15
C ARG A 225 1.36 -11.32 8.71
N VAL A 226 1.61 -10.11 8.18
CA VAL A 226 1.28 -9.79 6.78
C VAL A 226 2.15 -10.61 5.82
N ALA A 227 3.46 -10.70 6.07
CA ALA A 227 4.38 -11.48 5.25
C ALA A 227 4.02 -12.97 5.19
N ASN A 228 3.60 -13.56 6.32
CA ASN A 228 3.19 -14.96 6.38
C ASN A 228 1.89 -15.22 5.62
N ALA A 229 0.93 -14.31 5.70
CA ALA A 229 -0.33 -14.43 4.99
C ALA A 229 -0.18 -14.36 3.47
N GLY A 230 0.75 -13.54 2.97
CA GLY A 230 1.06 -13.47 1.53
C GLY A 230 1.57 -14.82 0.98
N ARG A 231 2.47 -15.48 1.71
CA ARG A 231 3.05 -16.77 1.29
C ARG A 231 2.03 -17.90 1.18
N ILE A 232 1.12 -18.01 2.16
CA ILE A 232 0.09 -19.06 2.15
C ILE A 232 -0.82 -18.93 0.92
N SER A 233 -1.09 -17.70 0.47
CA SER A 233 -1.92 -17.44 -0.72
C SER A 233 -1.24 -17.85 -2.02
N GLU A 234 0.09 -17.72 -2.11
CA GLU A 234 0.86 -18.13 -3.29
C GLU A 234 0.96 -19.66 -3.38
N THR A 235 1.25 -20.34 -2.26
CA THR A 235 1.34 -21.81 -2.25
C THR A 235 -0.02 -22.47 -2.51
N ALA A 236 -1.12 -21.90 -2.01
CA ALA A 236 -2.46 -22.41 -2.29
C ALA A 236 -2.89 -22.27 -3.76
N SER A 237 -2.36 -21.26 -4.46
CA SER A 237 -2.64 -21.05 -5.90
C SER A 237 -1.81 -21.98 -6.80
N ASP A 238 -0.67 -22.47 -6.30
CA ASP A 238 0.19 -23.43 -7.03
C ASP A 238 -0.25 -24.89 -6.82
N LEU A 239 -1.03 -25.16 -5.76
CA LEU A 239 -1.56 -26.48 -5.43
C LEU A 239 -2.86 -26.83 -6.17
N THR A 240 -3.43 -25.92 -6.97
CA THR A 240 -4.45 -26.30 -7.97
C THR A 240 -3.76 -26.98 -9.16
N VAL A 241 -3.36 -28.23 -8.94
CA VAL A 241 -2.95 -29.15 -10.01
C VAL A 241 -4.13 -29.32 -10.94
N ASP A 242 -3.95 -28.94 -12.20
CA ASP A 242 -4.91 -29.19 -13.28
C ASP A 242 -5.16 -30.71 -13.38
N PRO A 243 -6.37 -31.21 -13.03
CA PRO A 243 -6.67 -32.64 -13.09
C PRO A 243 -6.64 -33.17 -14.53
N SER A 244 -6.59 -32.30 -15.54
CA SER A 244 -6.46 -32.67 -16.97
C SER A 244 -5.08 -33.26 -17.32
N ARG A 245 -4.08 -33.15 -16.43
CA ARG A 245 -2.73 -33.70 -16.65
C ARG A 245 -2.46 -35.06 -16.01
N LEU A 246 -3.43 -35.65 -15.33
CA LEU A 246 -3.37 -37.05 -14.87
C LEU A 246 -4.00 -37.97 -15.92
N SER A 247 -3.37 -38.06 -17.09
CA SER A 247 -3.67 -39.12 -18.06
C SER A 247 -2.84 -40.36 -17.69
N CYS A 248 -3.53 -41.40 -17.23
CA CYS A 248 -3.01 -42.76 -17.16
C CYS A 248 -2.55 -43.18 -18.56
N GLY A 249 -1.25 -43.29 -18.76
CA GLY A 249 -0.66 -43.93 -19.92
C GLY A 249 -0.95 -45.42 -19.86
N ASP A 250 -1.98 -45.83 -20.59
CA ASP A 250 -2.37 -47.22 -20.81
C ASP A 250 -1.23 -48.02 -21.42
N SER A 251 -0.99 -49.15 -20.78
CA SER A 251 -0.25 -50.31 -21.27
C SER A 251 -0.83 -50.79 -22.60
N SER A 252 -0.08 -50.61 -23.70
CA SER A 252 -0.33 -51.31 -24.96
C SER A 252 0.70 -52.41 -25.13
N GLY A 253 0.19 -53.65 -25.09
CA GLY A 253 0.95 -54.88 -25.26
C GLY A 253 1.52 -55.05 -26.67
N HIS A 254 2.69 -55.67 -26.73
CA HIS A 254 3.30 -56.17 -27.95
C HIS A 254 3.28 -57.70 -27.89
N HIS A 255 2.36 -58.31 -28.64
CA HIS A 255 2.39 -59.71 -29.03
C HIS A 255 2.27 -59.80 -30.55
N GLN A 256 3.33 -60.34 -31.18
CA GLN A 256 3.40 -61.34 -32.28
C GLN A 256 2.40 -61.23 -33.46
N HIS A 257 2.76 -61.45 -34.74
CA HIS A 257 3.30 -62.69 -35.32
C HIS A 257 3.56 -62.53 -36.84
N VAL A 258 4.59 -63.23 -37.34
CA VAL A 258 4.60 -64.16 -38.51
C VAL A 258 4.13 -63.64 -39.89
N TYR A 259 5.06 -63.46 -40.83
CA TYR A 259 5.52 -64.45 -41.83
C TYR A 259 6.81 -63.95 -42.50
#